data_AF-A0AAW0WV55-F1
#
_entry.id   AF-A0AAW0WV55-F1
#
_cell.length_a   1.000
_cell.length_b   1.000
_cell.length_c   1.000
_cell.angle_alpha   90.00
_cell.angle_beta   90.00
_cell.angle_gamma   90.00
#
_symmetry.space_group_name_H-M   'P 1'
#
loop_
_entity.id
_entity.type
_entity.pdbx_description
1 polymer ?
#
loop_
_entity_poly.entity_id
_entity_poly.type
_entity_poly.pdbx_seq_one_letter_code
_entity_poly.pdbx_strand_id
1 'polypeptide(L)'
;MLARIVSFMLRAVVVVTVFTLGPVLTTQCDLQPPIYECSQLPPLVVEYDNVTLNTCGGLFDKQLFVKQGAVTYTQGDATKTYTVVMVDPDAPRHTEGESYLHWLHSGLQGSDLVNGVITTGYTLMDYAPPTPPAGTGVHRYLFYLYQDTVEKDTELQAITKRGKFKLYEYTKQNALCGPVAQTMFSTHY
;
A
#
# COMPACT_ATOMS: atom_id res chain seq x y z
N MET A 1 -31.63 -78.83 -31.68
CA MET A 1 -30.49 -78.24 -32.43
C MET A 1 -30.37 -76.76 -32.04
N LEU A 2 -29.38 -76.49 -31.19
CA LEU A 2 -28.76 -75.22 -30.76
C LEU A 2 -29.50 -73.87 -30.91
N ALA A 3 -29.86 -73.29 -29.76
CA ALA A 3 -30.17 -71.87 -29.59
C ALA A 3 -28.89 -71.01 -29.65
N ARG A 4 -28.90 -69.94 -30.47
CA ARG A 4 -27.83 -68.94 -30.50
C ARG A 4 -28.16 -67.79 -29.56
N ILE A 5 -27.39 -67.65 -28.49
CA ILE A 5 -27.39 -66.51 -27.58
C ILE A 5 -26.66 -65.35 -28.28
N VAL A 6 -27.36 -64.25 -28.54
CA VAL A 6 -26.75 -63.01 -29.04
C VAL A 6 -26.31 -62.20 -27.82
N SER A 7 -25.00 -62.16 -27.58
CA SER A 7 -24.39 -61.35 -26.51
C SER A 7 -24.34 -59.89 -26.95
N PHE A 8 -25.13 -59.03 -26.29
CA PHE A 8 -25.02 -57.58 -26.41
C PHE A 8 -23.90 -57.09 -25.48
N MET A 9 -22.73 -56.76 -26.03
CA MET A 9 -21.73 -55.97 -25.31
C MET A 9 -22.14 -54.50 -25.32
N LEU A 10 -22.65 -54.00 -24.19
CA LEU A 10 -22.75 -52.57 -23.94
C LEU A 10 -21.34 -52.00 -23.74
N ARG A 11 -20.84 -51.20 -24.67
CA ARG A 11 -19.62 -50.40 -24.45
C ARG A 11 -20.01 -49.16 -23.64
N ALA A 12 -19.63 -49.14 -22.36
CA ALA A 12 -19.70 -47.93 -21.54
C ALA A 12 -18.70 -46.90 -22.08
N VAL A 13 -19.20 -45.81 -22.65
CA VAL A 13 -18.37 -44.65 -23.03
C VAL A 13 -18.22 -43.80 -21.77
N VAL A 14 -17.05 -43.87 -21.13
CA VAL A 14 -16.69 -42.96 -20.04
C VAL A 14 -16.29 -41.63 -20.68
N VAL A 15 -17.19 -40.65 -20.64
CA VAL A 15 -16.86 -39.27 -21.02
C VAL A 15 -16.05 -38.66 -19.89
N VAL A 16 -14.72 -38.70 -20.01
CA VAL A 16 -13.82 -37.96 -19.13
C VAL A 16 -13.90 -36.50 -19.56
N THR A 17 -14.74 -35.71 -18.91
CA THR A 17 -14.69 -34.26 -19.02
C THR A 17 -13.39 -33.78 -18.39
N VAL A 18 -12.40 -33.50 -19.24
CA VAL A 18 -11.18 -32.80 -18.83
C VAL A 18 -11.61 -31.36 -18.52
N PHE A 19 -11.85 -31.08 -17.25
CA PHE A 19 -11.93 -29.69 -16.78
C PHE A 19 -10.54 -29.08 -16.97
N THR A 20 -10.37 -28.30 -18.04
CA THR A 20 -9.22 -27.41 -18.13
C THR A 20 -9.37 -26.42 -16.99
N LEU A 21 -8.57 -26.60 -15.94
CA LEU A 21 -8.34 -25.55 -14.95
C LEU A 21 -7.82 -24.35 -15.74
N GLY A 22 -8.67 -23.36 -15.96
CA GLY A 22 -8.23 -22.07 -16.48
C GLY A 22 -7.12 -21.54 -15.57
N PRO A 23 -6.21 -20.70 -16.07
CA PRO A 23 -5.17 -20.14 -15.24
C PRO A 23 -5.83 -19.48 -14.03
N VAL A 24 -5.52 -19.99 -12.84
CA VAL A 24 -5.79 -19.27 -11.61
C VAL A 24 -5.04 -17.95 -11.79
N LEU A 25 -5.77 -16.85 -11.95
CA LEU A 25 -5.21 -15.51 -11.93
C LEU A 25 -4.65 -15.33 -10.51
N THR A 26 -3.42 -15.76 -10.29
CA THR A 26 -2.62 -15.25 -9.19
C THR A 26 -2.46 -13.77 -9.51
N THR A 27 -3.14 -12.90 -8.79
CA THR A 27 -2.89 -11.46 -8.79
C THR A 27 -1.43 -11.28 -8.35
N GLN A 28 -0.53 -11.30 -9.33
CA GLN A 28 0.89 -11.18 -9.08
C GLN A 28 1.14 -9.78 -8.56
N CYS A 29 1.75 -9.72 -7.38
CA CYS A 29 2.14 -8.48 -6.72
C CYS A 29 3.03 -7.64 -7.66
N ASP A 30 2.51 -6.54 -8.20
CA ASP A 30 3.33 -5.59 -8.96
C ASP A 30 3.99 -4.64 -7.96
N LEU A 31 5.12 -5.06 -7.40
CA LEU A 31 5.94 -4.21 -6.57
C LEU A 31 6.77 -3.27 -7.45
N GLN A 32 6.48 -1.98 -7.37
CA GLN A 32 7.17 -0.94 -8.12
C GLN A 32 8.08 -0.12 -7.20
N PRO A 33 9.24 0.36 -7.69
CA PRO A 33 10.01 1.38 -6.99
C PRO A 33 9.15 2.62 -6.69
N PRO A 34 9.28 3.24 -5.51
CA PRO A 34 8.53 4.45 -5.21
C PRO A 34 8.96 5.57 -6.16
N ILE A 35 7.98 6.13 -6.89
CA ILE A 35 8.19 7.33 -7.69
C ILE A 35 8.04 8.51 -6.74
N TYR A 36 9.15 9.19 -6.44
CA TYR A 36 9.17 10.36 -5.54
C TYR A 36 8.55 11.63 -6.15
N GLU A 37 7.50 11.46 -6.96
CA GLU A 37 6.80 12.52 -7.67
C GLU A 37 5.31 12.18 -7.78
N CYS A 38 4.53 13.14 -8.25
CA CYS A 38 3.17 12.85 -8.68
C CYS A 38 3.16 11.89 -9.88
N SER A 39 2.50 10.74 -9.69
CA SER A 39 2.34 9.70 -10.69
C SER A 39 0.86 9.54 -11.07
N GLN A 40 0.55 8.63 -11.98
CA GLN A 40 -0.82 8.32 -12.41
C GLN A 40 -1.53 7.32 -11.47
N LEU A 41 -1.03 7.14 -10.25
CA LEU A 41 -1.67 6.27 -9.27
C LEU A 41 -3.00 6.88 -8.79
N PRO A 42 -3.95 6.03 -8.35
CA PRO A 42 -5.15 6.49 -7.67
C PRO A 42 -4.84 7.46 -6.51
N PRO A 43 -5.67 8.50 -6.31
CA PRO A 43 -5.45 9.44 -5.21
C PRO A 43 -5.70 8.75 -3.87
N LEU A 44 -4.74 8.89 -2.96
CA LEU A 44 -4.95 8.63 -1.54
C LEU A 44 -5.49 9.92 -0.91
N VAL A 45 -6.65 9.87 -0.28
CA VAL A 45 -7.23 11.05 0.37
C VAL A 45 -6.69 11.13 1.79
N VAL A 46 -6.10 12.27 2.15
CA VAL A 46 -5.66 12.54 3.53
C VAL A 46 -6.34 13.79 4.05
N GLU A 47 -7.16 13.65 5.09
CA GLU A 47 -7.96 14.72 5.67
C GLU A 47 -7.35 15.22 6.98
N TYR A 48 -7.08 16.52 7.01
CA TYR A 48 -6.68 17.27 8.20
C TYR A 48 -7.79 18.25 8.58
N ASP A 49 -7.74 18.81 9.79
CA ASP A 49 -8.78 19.70 10.35
C ASP A 49 -9.23 20.82 9.39
N ASN A 50 -8.32 21.36 8.57
CA ASN A 50 -8.60 22.49 7.67
C ASN A 50 -8.21 22.26 6.20
N VAL A 51 -7.72 21.07 5.85
CA VAL A 51 -7.28 20.77 4.47
C VAL A 51 -7.49 19.31 4.14
N THR A 52 -8.01 19.06 2.94
CA THR A 52 -8.13 17.72 2.37
C THR A 52 -7.15 17.59 1.21
N LEU A 53 -6.22 16.66 1.34
CA LEU A 53 -5.30 16.28 0.27
C LEU A 53 -5.96 15.20 -0.57
N ASN A 54 -6.69 15.59 -1.61
CA ASN A 54 -7.33 14.69 -2.58
C ASN A 54 -6.70 14.78 -3.99
N THR A 55 -5.67 15.61 -4.13
CA THR A 55 -4.88 15.78 -5.35
C THR A 55 -3.41 15.73 -4.97
N CYS A 56 -2.58 15.28 -5.91
CA CYS A 56 -1.14 15.22 -5.69
C CYS A 56 -0.50 16.57 -6.00
N GLY A 57 0.30 17.10 -5.07
CA GLY A 57 1.02 18.36 -5.18
C GLY A 57 0.45 19.46 -4.29
N GLY A 58 0.84 20.70 -4.59
CA GLY A 58 0.43 21.89 -3.83
C GLY A 58 1.44 22.30 -2.75
N LEU A 59 1.52 23.62 -2.52
CA LEU A 59 2.35 24.23 -1.49
C LEU A 59 1.46 24.72 -0.35
N PHE A 60 1.76 24.27 0.86
CA PHE A 60 0.92 24.51 2.03
C PHE A 60 1.76 24.96 3.23
N ASP A 61 1.11 25.64 4.18
CA ASP A 61 1.70 25.95 5.47
C ASP A 61 1.85 24.66 6.29
N LYS A 62 3.05 24.39 6.82
CA LYS A 62 3.34 23.21 7.64
C LYS A 62 2.45 23.10 8.88
N GLN A 63 1.91 24.21 9.38
CA GLN A 63 1.02 24.24 10.55
C GLN A 63 -0.29 23.48 10.30
N LEU A 64 -0.69 23.27 9.05
CA LEU A 64 -1.86 22.46 8.71
C LEU A 64 -1.68 20.97 9.02
N PHE A 65 -0.43 20.52 9.16
CA PHE A 65 -0.06 19.10 9.28
C PHE A 65 0.59 18.79 10.63
N VAL A 66 0.25 19.54 11.69
CA VAL A 66 0.80 19.30 13.04
C VAL A 66 0.29 17.98 13.63
N LYS A 67 -0.92 17.57 13.27
CA LYS A 67 -1.54 16.32 13.70
C LYS A 67 -1.63 15.35 12.53
N GLN A 68 -1.60 14.06 12.84
CA GLN A 68 -1.87 13.00 11.87
C GLN A 68 -3.25 13.19 11.25
N GLY A 69 -3.33 13.18 9.91
CA GLY A 69 -4.58 13.21 9.18
C GLY A 69 -5.26 11.84 9.13
N ALA A 70 -6.57 11.85 8.87
CA ALA A 70 -7.31 10.64 8.53
C ALA A 70 -6.99 10.21 7.10
N VAL A 71 -6.86 8.91 6.86
CA VAL A 71 -6.49 8.36 5.54
C VAL A 71 -7.68 7.60 4.97
N THR A 72 -8.08 7.99 3.76
CA THR A 72 -9.22 7.39 3.05
C THR A 72 -8.77 6.85 1.70
N TYR A 73 -9.15 5.60 1.42
CA TYR A 73 -8.98 4.96 0.12
C TYR A 73 -10.23 4.18 -0.26
N THR A 74 -11.05 4.77 -1.14
CA THR A 74 -12.39 4.26 -1.49
C THR A 74 -12.36 2.98 -2.31
N GLN A 75 -11.21 2.64 -2.91
CA GLN A 75 -11.00 1.40 -3.66
C GLN A 75 -10.40 0.28 -2.79
N GLY A 76 -10.36 0.47 -1.46
CA GLY A 76 -9.85 -0.53 -0.52
C GLY A 76 -10.71 -1.80 -0.53
N ASP A 77 -10.05 -2.95 -0.69
CA ASP A 77 -10.67 -4.26 -0.52
C ASP A 77 -10.79 -4.55 0.98
N ALA A 78 -12.02 -4.66 1.48
CA ALA A 78 -12.30 -4.91 2.89
C ALA A 78 -11.75 -6.26 3.41
N THR A 79 -11.36 -7.17 2.52
CA THR A 79 -10.73 -8.46 2.86
C THR A 79 -9.21 -8.40 2.95
N LYS A 80 -8.60 -7.24 2.67
CA LYS A 80 -7.16 -7.03 2.64
C LYS A 80 -6.72 -6.07 3.73
N THR A 81 -5.44 -6.21 4.11
CA THR A 81 -4.73 -5.24 4.91
C THR A 81 -3.81 -4.37 4.06
N TYR A 82 -3.52 -3.19 4.57
CA TYR A 82 -2.73 -2.17 3.91
C TYR A 82 -1.70 -1.57 4.85
N THR A 83 -0.64 -1.04 4.23
CA THR A 83 0.42 -0.30 4.89
C THR A 83 0.48 1.11 4.31
N VAL A 84 0.30 2.12 5.17
CA VAL A 84 0.48 3.53 4.82
C VAL A 84 1.85 4.00 5.31
N VAL A 85 2.53 4.77 4.47
CA VAL A 85 3.84 5.33 4.76
C VAL A 85 3.93 6.78 4.30
N MET A 86 4.51 7.64 5.14
CA MET A 86 4.81 9.04 4.84
C MET A 86 6.32 9.26 4.87
N VAL A 87 6.88 9.80 3.79
CA VAL A 87 8.33 10.05 3.64
C VAL A 87 8.63 11.45 3.11
N ASP A 88 9.78 11.98 3.52
CA ASP A 88 10.41 13.20 2.97
C ASP A 88 11.74 12.81 2.30
N PRO A 89 11.82 12.74 0.95
CA PRO A 89 13.06 12.47 0.22
C PRO A 89 13.99 13.69 0.13
N ASP A 90 13.51 14.89 0.45
CA ASP A 90 14.25 16.15 0.32
C ASP A 90 14.98 16.53 1.62
N ALA A 91 14.85 15.71 2.67
CA ALA A 91 15.57 15.86 3.91
C ALA A 91 17.11 15.93 3.68
N PRO A 92 17.82 16.87 4.30
CA PRO A 92 19.25 17.06 4.04
C PRO A 92 20.06 15.82 4.42
N ARG A 93 21.18 15.59 3.71
CA ARG A 93 22.13 14.48 3.94
C ARG A 93 21.57 13.07 3.66
N HIS A 94 20.51 12.97 2.86
CA HIS A 94 20.03 11.71 2.29
C HIS A 94 20.62 11.54 0.88
N THR A 95 20.95 10.31 0.50
CA THR A 95 21.32 9.98 -0.89
C THR A 95 20.10 9.52 -1.70
N GLU A 96 20.27 9.29 -3.00
CA GLU A 96 19.21 8.75 -3.84
C GLU A 96 18.60 7.46 -3.23
N GLY A 97 17.26 7.40 -3.19
CA GLY A 97 16.49 6.31 -2.59
C GLY A 97 16.43 6.30 -1.06
N GLU A 98 17.13 7.22 -0.38
CA GLU A 98 16.99 7.47 1.06
C GLU A 98 15.98 8.59 1.32
N SER A 99 15.23 8.46 2.41
CA SER A 99 14.23 9.44 2.83
C SER A 99 14.16 9.53 4.34
N TYR A 100 13.54 10.58 4.86
CA TYR A 100 13.16 10.68 6.25
C TYR A 100 11.75 10.10 6.46
N LEU A 101 11.62 9.12 7.35
CA LEU A 101 10.36 8.46 7.66
C LEU A 101 9.53 9.28 8.66
N HIS A 102 8.46 9.88 8.17
CA HIS A 102 7.52 10.65 8.98
C HIS A 102 6.49 9.78 9.66
N TRP A 103 6.00 8.73 9.00
CA TRP A 103 4.96 7.86 9.54
C TRP A 103 4.98 6.50 8.85
N LEU A 104 4.72 5.43 9.61
CA LEU A 104 4.55 4.09 9.09
C LEU A 104 3.53 3.34 9.95
N HIS A 105 2.43 2.97 9.33
CA HIS A 105 1.38 2.19 9.97
C HIS A 105 0.99 1.04 9.04
N SER A 106 0.93 -0.17 9.56
CA SER A 106 0.77 -1.40 8.78
C SER A 106 -0.34 -2.26 9.39
N GLY A 107 -0.93 -3.14 8.58
CA GLY A 107 -2.06 -3.96 9.02
C GLY A 107 -3.39 -3.20 9.08
N LEU A 108 -3.54 -2.06 8.38
CA LEU A 108 -4.83 -1.36 8.30
C LEU A 108 -5.82 -2.20 7.51
N GLN A 109 -6.98 -2.48 8.08
CA GLN A 109 -8.07 -3.14 7.34
C GLN A 109 -8.58 -2.23 6.22
N GLY A 110 -8.84 -2.79 5.04
CA GLY A 110 -9.41 -2.03 3.93
C GLY A 110 -10.77 -1.39 4.28
N SER A 111 -11.53 -1.98 5.18
CA SER A 111 -12.78 -1.41 5.71
C SER A 111 -12.56 -0.09 6.46
N ASP A 112 -11.43 0.04 7.17
CA ASP A 112 -11.10 1.26 7.91
C ASP A 112 -10.77 2.39 6.93
N LEU A 113 -9.99 2.07 5.89
CA LEU A 113 -9.63 3.00 4.82
C LEU A 113 -10.84 3.50 4.01
N VAL A 114 -11.84 2.66 3.74
CA VAL A 114 -13.05 3.11 3.03
C VAL A 114 -13.85 4.09 3.88
N ASN A 115 -13.83 3.92 5.21
CA ASN A 115 -14.54 4.77 6.16
C ASN A 115 -13.72 5.97 6.65
N GLY A 116 -12.47 6.12 6.21
CA GLY A 116 -11.58 7.20 6.63
C GLY A 116 -11.17 7.14 8.11
N VAL A 117 -11.14 5.94 8.69
CA VAL A 117 -10.71 5.73 10.07
C VAL A 117 -9.42 4.91 10.11
N ILE A 118 -8.69 4.98 11.21
CA ILE A 118 -7.48 4.19 11.45
C ILE A 118 -7.65 3.55 12.83
N THR A 119 -8.43 2.47 12.89
CA THR A 119 -8.76 1.78 14.16
C THR A 119 -8.10 0.42 14.30
N THR A 120 -7.57 -0.11 13.20
CA THR A 120 -6.89 -1.39 13.08
C THR A 120 -5.43 -1.18 12.68
N GLY A 121 -4.64 -2.26 12.79
CA GLY A 121 -3.22 -2.23 12.47
C GLY A 121 -2.34 -1.81 13.65
N TYR A 122 -1.07 -1.57 13.35
CA TYR A 122 -0.05 -1.22 14.32
C TYR A 122 0.89 -0.16 13.73
N THR A 123 1.20 0.83 14.57
CA THR A 123 2.12 1.92 14.22
C THR A 123 3.56 1.46 14.43
N LEU A 124 4.32 1.34 13.36
CA LEU A 124 5.75 0.97 13.38
C LEU A 124 6.65 2.20 13.51
N MET A 125 6.15 3.36 13.08
CA MET A 125 6.77 4.65 13.31
C MET A 125 5.68 5.69 13.48
N ASP A 126 5.62 6.33 14.66
CA ASP A 126 4.63 7.36 14.96
C ASP A 126 4.72 8.54 14.00
N TYR A 127 3.58 9.19 13.76
CA TYR A 127 3.50 10.39 12.94
C TYR A 127 4.40 11.49 13.53
N ALA A 128 5.33 11.99 12.71
CA ALA A 128 6.08 13.20 12.97
C ALA A 128 5.63 14.30 11.99
N PRO A 129 5.27 15.49 12.47
CA PRO A 129 4.84 16.58 11.58
C PRO A 129 5.99 17.06 10.68
N PRO A 130 5.67 17.67 9.52
CA PRO A 130 6.64 18.34 8.67
C PRO A 130 7.47 19.37 9.43
N THR A 131 8.79 19.21 9.39
CA THR A 131 9.74 20.13 10.04
C THR A 131 10.93 20.43 9.12
N PRO A 132 10.66 20.93 7.89
CA PRO A 132 11.75 21.25 6.96
C PRO A 132 12.67 22.30 7.61
N PRO A 133 14.00 22.07 7.65
CA PRO A 133 14.92 23.02 8.27
C PRO A 133 14.95 24.37 7.55
N ALA A 134 15.32 25.42 8.28
CA ALA A 134 15.51 26.73 7.67
C ALA A 134 16.63 26.66 6.61
N GLY A 135 16.36 27.21 5.43
CA GLY A 135 17.34 27.28 4.34
C GLY A 135 17.52 26.01 3.50
N THR A 136 16.74 24.95 3.73
CA THR A 136 16.78 23.73 2.87
C THR A 136 15.78 23.78 1.71
N GLY A 137 14.95 24.82 1.64
CA GLY A 137 14.01 25.04 0.56
C GLY A 137 12.66 24.35 0.78
N VAL A 138 12.01 23.97 -0.32
CA VAL A 138 10.72 23.29 -0.33
C VAL A 138 10.97 21.78 -0.25
N HIS A 139 10.28 21.12 0.68
CA HIS A 139 10.32 19.67 0.87
C HIS A 139 9.00 19.06 0.45
N ARG A 140 9.06 17.89 -0.20
CA ARG A 140 7.92 17.07 -0.58
C ARG A 140 7.66 16.03 0.50
N TYR A 141 6.41 15.88 0.85
CA TYR A 141 5.94 14.87 1.79
C TYR A 141 5.01 13.94 1.05
N LEU A 142 5.46 12.71 0.84
CA LEU A 142 4.76 11.73 0.03
C LEU A 142 4.10 10.70 0.93
N PHE A 143 2.81 10.48 0.70
CA PHE A 143 2.07 9.35 1.24
C PHE A 143 1.93 8.29 0.17
N TYR A 144 2.26 7.06 0.54
CA TYR A 144 1.97 5.89 -0.26
C TYR A 144 1.11 4.92 0.53
N LEU A 145 0.19 4.28 -0.17
CA LEU A 145 -0.54 3.14 0.32
C LEU A 145 -0.05 1.89 -0.42
N TYR A 146 0.32 0.87 0.33
CA TYR A 146 0.67 -0.45 -0.19
C TYR A 146 -0.34 -1.48 0.31
N GLN A 147 -0.63 -2.49 -0.50
CA GLN A 147 -1.41 -3.64 -0.07
C GLN A 147 -0.46 -4.71 0.50
N ASP A 148 -0.80 -5.31 1.64
CA ASP A 148 0.00 -6.41 2.18
C ASP A 148 -0.27 -7.70 1.38
N THR A 149 0.76 -8.49 1.07
CA THR A 149 0.56 -9.81 0.41
C THR A 149 0.14 -10.90 1.38
N VAL A 150 0.46 -10.72 2.65
CA VAL A 150 0.25 -11.68 3.72
C VAL A 150 -0.34 -10.94 4.90
N GLU A 151 -1.22 -11.63 5.64
CA GLU A 151 -1.67 -11.15 6.93
C GLU A 151 -0.45 -10.94 7.83
N LYS A 152 -0.44 -9.80 8.51
CA LYS A 152 0.72 -9.34 9.26
C LYS A 152 0.61 -9.82 10.69
N ASP A 153 1.68 -10.44 11.18
CA ASP A 153 1.74 -10.90 12.56
C ASP A 153 1.96 -9.72 13.53
N THR A 154 1.51 -9.90 14.77
CA THR A 154 1.56 -8.88 15.84
C THR A 154 2.97 -8.53 16.31
N GLU A 155 4.01 -9.21 15.83
CA GLU A 155 5.41 -9.04 16.24
C GLU A 155 6.24 -8.15 15.30
N LEU A 156 5.62 -7.36 14.42
CA LEU A 156 6.38 -6.47 13.55
C LEU A 156 7.20 -5.45 14.36
N GLN A 157 8.51 -5.47 14.12
CA GLN A 157 9.44 -4.66 14.87
C GLN A 157 9.27 -3.18 14.55
N ALA A 158 9.12 -2.37 15.60
CA ALA A 158 9.11 -0.92 15.48
C ALA A 158 10.40 -0.43 14.80
N ILE A 159 10.25 0.56 13.93
CA ILE A 159 11.38 1.22 13.29
C ILE A 159 12.01 2.19 14.31
N THR A 160 13.31 2.03 14.58
CA THR A 160 13.99 2.85 15.61
C THR A 160 14.65 4.12 15.06
N LYS A 161 14.74 4.26 13.72
CA LYS A 161 15.39 5.40 13.05
C LYS A 161 14.55 5.91 11.91
N ARG A 162 14.36 7.24 11.86
CA ARG A 162 13.61 7.92 10.81
C ARG A 162 14.46 8.25 9.58
N GLY A 163 15.68 8.76 9.79
CA GLY A 163 16.56 9.18 8.71
C GLY A 163 17.17 8.00 7.95
N LYS A 164 17.50 8.23 6.66
CA LYS A 164 18.05 7.25 5.73
C LYS A 164 17.17 6.01 5.53
N PHE A 165 15.87 6.19 5.68
CA PHE A 165 14.89 5.14 5.43
C PHE A 165 14.84 4.82 3.93
N LYS A 166 14.96 3.52 3.61
CA LYS A 166 14.94 3.00 2.24
C LYS A 166 13.60 2.32 1.99
N LEU A 167 12.62 3.10 1.52
CA LEU A 167 11.26 2.63 1.33
C LEU A 167 11.19 1.39 0.44
N TYR A 168 11.90 1.37 -0.69
CA TYR A 168 11.87 0.23 -1.60
C TYR A 168 12.46 -1.05 -1.01
N GLU A 169 13.47 -0.94 -0.13
CA GLU A 169 14.00 -2.11 0.57
C GLU A 169 13.00 -2.61 1.61
N TYR A 170 12.33 -1.70 2.31
CA TYR A 170 11.29 -2.03 3.28
C TYR A 170 10.12 -2.76 2.61
N THR A 171 9.63 -2.28 1.46
CA THR A 171 8.51 -2.93 0.75
C THR A 171 8.86 -4.34 0.27
N LYS A 172 10.08 -4.56 -0.24
CA LYS A 172 10.57 -5.90 -0.60
C LYS A 172 10.64 -6.84 0.60
N GLN A 173 11.26 -6.40 1.69
CA GLN A 173 11.45 -7.23 2.90
C GLN A 173 10.13 -7.60 3.57
N ASN A 174 9.14 -6.73 3.47
CA ASN A 174 7.83 -6.91 4.07
C ASN A 174 6.77 -7.43 3.09
N ALA A 175 7.16 -7.88 1.89
CA ALA A 175 6.24 -8.41 0.89
C ALA A 175 5.00 -7.51 0.68
N LEU A 176 5.25 -6.25 0.35
CA LEU A 176 4.21 -5.26 0.05
C LEU A 176 4.00 -5.16 -1.46
N CYS A 177 2.74 -4.95 -1.89
CA CYS A 177 2.39 -4.67 -3.28
C CYS A 177 2.04 -3.20 -3.50
N GLY A 178 2.36 -2.72 -4.70
CA GLY A 178 2.07 -1.35 -5.11
C GLY A 178 3.31 -0.47 -5.17
N PRO A 179 3.17 0.86 -4.95
CA PRO A 179 2.04 1.52 -4.28
C PRO A 179 0.71 1.47 -5.06
N VAL A 180 -0.41 1.31 -4.36
CA VAL A 180 -1.77 1.23 -4.94
C VAL A 180 -2.50 2.58 -4.95
N ALA A 181 -2.04 3.52 -4.12
CA ALA A 181 -2.51 4.90 -4.10
C ALA A 181 -1.41 5.81 -3.56
N GLN A 182 -1.47 7.10 -3.92
CA GLN A 182 -0.56 8.10 -3.37
C GLN A 182 -1.20 9.47 -3.23
N THR A 183 -0.60 10.29 -2.37
CA THR A 183 -0.75 11.75 -2.42
C THR A 183 0.56 12.40 -2.01
N MET A 184 0.72 13.67 -2.33
CA MET A 184 1.91 14.43 -1.99
C MET A 184 1.49 15.86 -1.71
N PHE A 185 2.15 16.49 -0.74
CA PHE A 185 2.12 17.94 -0.60
C PHE A 185 3.55 18.47 -0.42
N SER A 186 3.72 19.78 -0.56
CA SER A 186 4.98 20.45 -0.30
C SER A 186 4.84 21.52 0.76
N THR A 187 5.89 21.71 1.55
CA THR A 187 5.97 22.82 2.50
C THR A 187 7.43 23.26 2.69
N HIS A 188 7.64 24.39 3.36
CA HIS A 188 8.96 24.92 3.69
C HIS A 188 8.97 25.41 5.15
N TYR A 189 10.13 25.88 5.61
CA TYR A 189 10.30 26.40 6.97
C TYR A 189 9.35 27.55 7.28
#